data_AF-A0A529GJ98-F1
#
_entry.id   AF-A0A529GJ98-F1
#
_cell.length_a   1.000
_cell.length_b   1.000
_cell.length_c   1.000
_cell.angle_alpha   90.00
_cell.angle_beta   90.00
_cell.angle_gamma   90.00
#
_symmetry.space_group_name_H-M   'P 1'
#
loop_
_entity.id
_entity.type
_entity.pdbx_description
1 polymer ?
#
loop_
_entity_poly.entity_id
_entity_poly.type
_entity_poly.pdbx_seq_one_letter_code
_entity_poly.pdbx_strand_id
1 'polypeptide(L)'
;MTTVPAPAGWRFKQPSVIPGFGLTLGFSLAYLTLIILIPLSGLVWRSAALGWTDFWAIAADRRTINALEISFGTAFIAAGVNVVFGTIVAWVLVRYRFPGRRIVDAMVDLPFALPTAVAGIALTTLYAPNGWIGKLLMPLGIKVAYTPLGIVIALVFIGLPFVVRTVQP
;
A
#
# COMPACT_ATOMS: atom_id res chain seq x y z
N MET A 1 -35.48 65.37 9.94
CA MET A 1 -34.13 65.36 9.33
C MET A 1 -33.66 63.92 9.29
N THR A 2 -33.81 63.28 8.15
CA THR A 2 -33.47 61.87 7.88
C THR A 2 -32.07 61.79 7.28
N THR A 3 -31.12 61.17 7.96
CA THR A 3 -29.81 60.83 7.38
C THR A 3 -29.88 59.42 6.79
N VAL A 4 -29.56 59.33 5.50
CA VAL A 4 -29.60 58.13 4.65
C VAL A 4 -28.44 57.19 5.02
N PRO A 5 -28.63 55.85 5.12
CA PRO A 5 -27.52 54.93 5.31
C PRO A 5 -26.69 54.82 4.03
N ALA A 6 -25.36 54.92 4.16
CA ALA A 6 -24.41 54.80 3.05
C ALA A 6 -24.51 53.41 2.38
N PRO A 7 -24.32 53.31 1.05
CA PRO A 7 -24.44 52.04 0.34
C PRO A 7 -23.32 51.08 0.73
N ALA A 8 -23.67 49.82 1.00
CA ALA A 8 -22.72 48.76 1.27
C ALA A 8 -21.88 48.48 0.01
N GLY A 9 -20.68 49.04 -0.03
CA GLY A 9 -19.70 48.81 -1.10
C GLY A 9 -19.31 47.34 -1.21
N TRP A 10 -19.07 46.90 -2.44
CA TRP A 10 -18.61 45.55 -2.78
C TRP A 10 -17.39 45.14 -1.94
N ARG A 11 -17.59 44.15 -1.06
CA ARG A 11 -16.49 43.48 -0.34
C ARG A 11 -15.73 42.59 -1.32
N PHE A 12 -14.60 43.08 -1.83
CA PHE A 12 -13.61 42.24 -2.48
C PHE A 12 -13.16 41.13 -1.51
N LYS A 13 -13.15 39.88 -2.00
CA LYS A 13 -12.75 38.69 -1.22
C LYS A 13 -11.40 38.95 -0.55
N GLN A 14 -11.35 38.79 0.78
CA GLN A 14 -10.12 38.89 1.54
C GLN A 14 -9.12 37.83 1.04
N PRO A 15 -7.85 38.20 0.76
CA PRO A 15 -6.84 37.23 0.35
C PRO A 15 -6.61 36.22 1.49
N SER A 16 -6.67 34.93 1.17
CA SER A 16 -6.42 33.85 2.12
C SER A 16 -5.01 33.98 2.69
N VAL A 17 -4.88 33.83 4.01
CA VAL A 17 -3.61 33.90 4.79
C VAL A 17 -2.57 32.85 4.35
N ILE A 18 -2.99 31.86 3.55
CA ILE A 18 -2.11 30.86 2.94
C ILE A 18 -1.77 31.32 1.51
N PRO A 19 -0.50 31.65 1.19
CA PRO A 19 -0.09 32.00 -0.16
C PRO A 19 -0.33 30.80 -1.08
N GLY A 20 -1.22 30.98 -2.07
CA GLY A 20 -1.46 30.00 -3.14
C GLY A 20 -2.79 29.25 -3.15
N PHE A 21 -3.79 29.66 -2.35
CA PHE A 21 -5.05 28.90 -2.22
C PHE A 21 -6.00 28.96 -3.43
N GLY A 22 -5.83 29.93 -4.34
CA GLY A 22 -6.72 30.13 -5.49
C GLY A 22 -6.22 29.43 -6.76
N LEU A 23 -5.52 30.18 -7.59
CA LEU A 23 -5.14 29.73 -8.94
C LEU A 23 -4.05 28.65 -8.93
N THR A 24 -3.06 28.79 -8.05
CA THR A 24 -1.96 27.81 -7.92
C THR A 24 -2.44 26.48 -7.34
N LEU A 25 -3.34 26.50 -6.35
CA LEU A 25 -3.97 25.27 -5.85
C LEU A 25 -4.78 24.58 -6.96
N GLY A 26 -5.61 25.34 -7.69
CA GLY A 26 -6.39 24.81 -8.81
C GLY A 26 -5.50 24.19 -9.90
N PHE A 27 -4.40 24.87 -10.24
CA PHE A 27 -3.43 24.37 -11.21
C PHE A 27 -2.70 23.12 -10.71
N SER A 28 -2.22 23.10 -9.47
CA SER A 28 -1.57 21.93 -8.86
C SER A 28 -2.51 20.72 -8.79
N LEU A 29 -3.77 20.92 -8.38
CA LEU A 29 -4.77 19.85 -8.34
C LEU A 29 -5.09 19.34 -9.75
N ALA A 30 -5.32 20.22 -10.72
CA ALA A 30 -5.58 19.83 -12.10
C ALA A 30 -4.40 19.04 -12.68
N TYR A 31 -3.17 19.51 -12.45
CA TYR A 31 -1.95 18.86 -12.91
C TYR A 31 -1.76 17.46 -12.32
N LEU A 32 -1.85 17.32 -10.98
CA LEU A 32 -1.76 16.01 -10.31
C LEU A 32 -2.87 15.05 -10.77
N THR A 33 -4.08 15.58 -10.93
CA THR A 33 -5.23 14.79 -11.40
C THR A 33 -5.00 14.30 -12.83
N LEU A 34 -4.54 15.17 -13.73
CA LEU A 34 -4.24 14.79 -15.12
C LEU A 34 -3.11 13.75 -15.20
N ILE A 35 -2.05 13.91 -14.41
CA ILE A 35 -0.95 12.92 -14.35
C ILE A 35 -1.46 11.52 -14.02
N ILE A 36 -2.47 11.39 -13.16
CA ILE A 36 -3.04 10.10 -12.77
C ILE A 36 -4.12 9.64 -13.76
N LEU A 37 -4.99 10.55 -14.20
CA LEU A 37 -6.12 10.21 -15.07
C LEU A 37 -5.71 9.86 -16.50
N ILE A 38 -4.66 10.46 -17.04
CA ILE A 38 -4.19 10.15 -18.40
C ILE A 38 -3.80 8.66 -18.54
N PRO A 39 -2.92 8.07 -17.70
CA PRO A 39 -2.59 6.65 -17.82
C PRO A 39 -3.77 5.74 -17.50
N LEU A 40 -4.62 6.09 -16.52
CA LEU A 40 -5.81 5.29 -16.20
C LEU A 40 -6.84 5.29 -17.34
N SER A 41 -7.09 6.46 -17.95
CA SER A 41 -7.98 6.56 -19.11
C SER A 41 -7.42 5.81 -20.32
N GLY A 42 -6.10 5.86 -20.52
CA GLY A 42 -5.42 5.04 -21.54
C GLY A 42 -5.62 3.53 -21.32
N LEU A 43 -5.54 3.05 -20.07
CA LEU A 43 -5.80 1.66 -19.73
C LEU A 43 -7.24 1.26 -20.06
N VAL A 44 -8.21 2.09 -19.70
CA VAL A 44 -9.64 1.86 -20.00
C VAL A 44 -9.88 1.85 -21.51
N TRP A 45 -9.32 2.81 -22.24
CA TRP A 45 -9.46 2.90 -23.69
C TRP A 45 -8.90 1.67 -24.40
N ARG A 46 -7.69 1.24 -24.03
CA ARG A 46 -7.05 0.03 -24.57
C ARG A 46 -7.86 -1.22 -24.25
N SER A 47 -8.43 -1.29 -23.04
CA SER A 47 -9.27 -2.41 -22.61
C SER A 47 -10.62 -2.43 -23.34
N ALA A 48 -11.23 -1.27 -23.58
CA ALA A 48 -12.49 -1.16 -24.32
C ALA A 48 -12.32 -1.53 -25.81
N ALA A 49 -11.12 -1.32 -26.37
CA ALA A 49 -10.81 -1.69 -27.74
C ALA A 49 -10.71 -3.21 -27.99
N LEU A 50 -10.59 -4.03 -26.94
CA LEU A 50 -10.52 -5.50 -27.04
C LEU A 50 -11.88 -6.15 -27.37
N GLY A 51 -12.99 -5.42 -27.34
CA GLY A 51 -14.32 -6.01 -27.56
C GLY A 51 -14.73 -6.95 -26.41
N TRP A 52 -16.04 -7.14 -26.25
CA TRP A 52 -16.58 -7.89 -25.10
C TRP A 52 -16.15 -9.37 -25.09
N THR A 53 -16.07 -9.99 -26.27
CA THR A 53 -15.72 -11.41 -26.43
C THR A 53 -14.28 -11.69 -26.04
N ASP A 54 -13.31 -10.90 -26.54
CA ASP A 54 -11.90 -11.15 -26.22
C ASP A 54 -11.59 -10.78 -24.77
N PHE A 55 -12.26 -9.76 -24.21
CA PHE A 55 -12.19 -9.46 -22.78
C PHE A 55 -12.62 -10.67 -21.94
N TRP A 56 -13.78 -11.27 -22.24
CA TRP A 56 -14.25 -12.45 -21.51
C TRP A 56 -13.35 -13.66 -21.71
N ALA A 57 -12.80 -13.85 -22.92
CA ALA A 57 -11.85 -14.92 -23.21
C ALA A 57 -10.57 -14.78 -22.38
N ILE A 58 -10.03 -13.57 -22.21
CA ILE A 58 -8.85 -13.30 -21.38
C ILE A 58 -9.19 -13.45 -19.89
N ALA A 59 -10.36 -12.98 -19.46
CA ALA A 59 -10.78 -13.06 -18.06
C ALA A 59 -11.04 -14.51 -17.62
N ALA A 60 -11.65 -15.32 -18.48
CA ALA A 60 -11.91 -16.74 -18.25
C ALA A 60 -10.70 -17.64 -18.58
N ASP A 61 -9.60 -17.07 -19.08
CA ASP A 61 -8.41 -17.85 -19.36
C ASP A 61 -7.84 -18.45 -18.08
N ARG A 62 -7.41 -19.71 -18.17
CA ARG A 62 -6.96 -20.48 -17.01
C ARG A 62 -5.73 -19.85 -16.35
N ARG A 63 -4.88 -19.18 -17.12
CA ARG A 63 -3.72 -18.47 -16.55
C ARG A 63 -4.16 -17.26 -15.72
N THR A 64 -5.14 -16.50 -16.21
CA THR A 64 -5.69 -15.33 -15.51
C THR A 64 -6.36 -15.75 -14.21
N ILE A 65 -7.22 -16.77 -14.25
CA ILE A 65 -7.90 -17.29 -13.06
C ILE A 65 -6.89 -17.80 -12.03
N ASN A 66 -5.93 -18.63 -12.43
CA ASN A 66 -4.89 -19.13 -11.52
C ASN A 66 -4.07 -18.00 -10.90
N ALA A 67 -3.76 -16.95 -11.68
CA ALA A 67 -3.05 -15.78 -11.15
C ALA A 67 -3.90 -15.04 -10.11
N LEU A 68 -5.19 -14.85 -10.37
CA LEU A 68 -6.13 -14.23 -9.43
C LEU A 68 -6.29 -15.06 -8.15
N GLU A 69 -6.44 -16.38 -8.26
CA GLU A 69 -6.53 -17.29 -7.11
C GLU A 69 -5.29 -17.20 -6.22
N ILE A 70 -4.08 -17.23 -6.82
CA ILE A 70 -2.84 -17.08 -6.06
C ILE A 70 -2.78 -15.68 -5.43
N SER A 71 -3.08 -14.62 -6.18
CA SER A 71 -3.01 -13.24 -5.67
C SER A 71 -3.98 -13.02 -4.51
N PHE A 72 -5.27 -13.31 -4.69
CA PHE A 72 -6.27 -13.11 -3.65
C PHE A 72 -6.10 -14.10 -2.50
N GLY A 73 -5.81 -15.37 -2.80
CA GLY A 73 -5.62 -16.40 -1.76
C GLY A 73 -4.43 -16.10 -0.86
N THR A 74 -3.26 -15.79 -1.43
CA THR A 74 -2.07 -15.46 -0.64
C THR A 74 -2.22 -14.13 0.10
N ALA A 75 -2.85 -13.12 -0.50
CA ALA A 75 -3.14 -11.85 0.16
C ALA A 75 -4.11 -12.01 1.32
N PHE A 76 -5.14 -12.83 1.19
CA PHE A 76 -6.10 -13.10 2.26
C PHE A 76 -5.43 -13.78 3.45
N ILE A 77 -4.62 -14.82 3.20
CA ILE A 77 -3.86 -15.51 4.25
C ILE A 77 -2.90 -14.53 4.94
N ALA A 78 -2.13 -13.76 4.17
CA ALA A 78 -1.20 -12.78 4.71
C ALA A 78 -1.91 -11.69 5.52
N ALA A 79 -3.06 -11.20 5.06
CA ALA A 79 -3.88 -10.23 5.79
C ALA A 79 -4.36 -10.80 7.13
N GLY A 80 -4.84 -12.05 7.16
CA GLY A 80 -5.23 -12.72 8.40
C GLY A 80 -4.08 -12.82 9.40
N VAL A 81 -2.90 -13.23 8.93
CA VAL A 81 -1.67 -13.27 9.74
C VAL A 81 -1.32 -11.87 10.25
N ASN A 82 -1.31 -10.86 9.38
CA ASN A 82 -0.98 -9.48 9.74
C ASN A 82 -1.95 -8.89 10.76
N VAL A 83 -3.25 -9.16 10.63
CA VAL A 83 -4.25 -8.69 11.60
C VAL A 83 -3.97 -9.28 12.98
N VAL A 84 -3.75 -10.59 13.07
CA VAL A 84 -3.50 -11.25 14.36
C VAL A 84 -2.18 -10.79 14.97
N PHE A 85 -1.07 -10.97 14.26
CA PHE A 85 0.26 -10.68 14.79
C PHE A 85 0.55 -9.19 14.88
N GLY A 86 0.11 -8.39 13.90
CA GLY A 86 0.24 -6.93 13.93
C GLY A 86 -0.53 -6.31 15.09
N THR A 87 -1.73 -6.81 15.41
CA THR A 87 -2.48 -6.35 16.58
C THR A 87 -1.76 -6.70 17.89
N ILE A 88 -1.21 -7.92 18.00
CA ILE A 88 -0.42 -8.33 19.17
C ILE A 88 0.80 -7.42 19.33
N VAL A 89 1.55 -7.17 18.26
CA VAL A 89 2.73 -6.30 18.27
C VAL A 89 2.34 -4.87 18.67
N ALA A 90 1.28 -4.32 18.07
CA ALA A 90 0.76 -2.99 18.42
C ALA A 90 0.38 -2.92 19.90
N TRP A 91 -0.33 -3.92 20.42
CA TRP A 91 -0.72 -3.99 21.82
C TRP A 91 0.50 -4.00 22.74
N VAL A 92 1.49 -4.83 22.45
CA VAL A 92 2.72 -4.93 23.25
C VAL A 92 3.48 -3.61 23.25
N LEU A 93 3.64 -3.00 22.08
CA LEU A 93 4.34 -1.72 21.94
C LEU A 93 3.60 -0.60 22.65
N VAL A 94 2.27 -0.54 22.62
CA VAL A 94 1.51 0.56 23.23
C VAL A 94 1.40 0.38 24.74
N ARG A 95 1.06 -0.83 25.21
CA ARG A 95 0.70 -1.08 26.61
C ARG A 95 1.90 -1.34 27.52
N TYR A 96 3.01 -1.88 27.02
CA TYR A 96 4.15 -2.27 27.85
C TYR A 96 5.35 -1.33 27.70
N ARG A 97 6.12 -1.18 28.77
CA ARG A 97 7.40 -0.47 28.80
C ARG A 97 8.49 -1.48 29.15
N PHE A 98 9.35 -1.79 28.18
CA PHE A 98 10.45 -2.74 28.33
C PHE A 98 11.73 -2.19 27.68
N PRO A 99 12.93 -2.59 28.16
CA PRO A 99 14.19 -2.19 27.55
C PRO A 99 14.26 -2.71 26.11
N GLY A 100 14.59 -1.85 25.15
CA GLY A 100 14.65 -2.21 23.72
C GLY A 100 13.37 -1.96 22.92
N ARG A 101 12.29 -1.45 23.52
CA ARG A 101 11.04 -1.09 22.82
C ARG A 101 11.27 -0.23 21.57
N ARG A 102 12.19 0.74 21.61
CA ARG A 102 12.50 1.61 20.46
C ARG A 102 13.10 0.84 19.29
N ILE A 103 13.89 -0.20 19.55
CA ILE A 103 14.49 -1.03 18.51
C ILE A 103 13.38 -1.84 17.83
N VAL A 104 12.51 -2.47 18.62
CA VAL A 104 11.38 -3.24 18.09
C VAL A 104 10.44 -2.35 17.27
N ASP A 105 10.12 -1.16 17.77
CA ASP A 105 9.28 -0.17 17.08
C ASP A 105 9.92 0.27 15.74
N ALA A 106 11.24 0.48 15.70
CA ALA A 106 11.96 0.78 14.46
C ALA A 106 12.02 -0.41 13.49
N MET A 107 12.14 -1.64 14.01
CA MET A 107 12.12 -2.87 13.18
C MET A 107 10.77 -3.08 12.50
N VAL A 108 9.67 -2.63 13.12
CA VAL A 108 8.35 -2.66 12.49
C VAL A 108 8.31 -1.75 11.27
N ASP A 109 8.94 -0.57 11.29
CA ASP A 109 8.94 0.35 10.14
C ASP A 109 10.00 0.04 9.09
N LEU A 110 10.89 -0.93 9.37
CA LEU A 110 11.97 -1.32 8.48
C LEU A 110 11.50 -1.62 7.04
N PRO A 111 10.37 -2.30 6.78
CA PRO A 111 9.88 -2.53 5.42
C PRO A 111 9.60 -1.25 4.63
N PHE A 112 9.25 -0.13 5.29
CA PHE A 112 9.02 1.15 4.63
C PHE A 112 10.31 1.89 4.29
N ALA A 113 11.36 1.67 5.08
CA ALA A 113 12.67 2.24 4.82
C ALA A 113 13.41 1.50 3.70
N LEU A 114 13.06 0.24 3.43
CA LEU A 114 13.70 -0.57 2.41
C LEU A 114 13.17 -0.27 1.01
N PRO A 115 14.05 -0.15 0.00
CA PRO A 115 13.62 -0.23 -1.38
C PRO A 115 12.93 -1.58 -1.65
N THR A 116 11.80 -1.56 -2.34
CA THR A 116 10.97 -2.76 -2.61
C THR A 116 11.77 -3.88 -3.27
N ALA A 117 12.64 -3.54 -4.22
CA ALA A 117 13.52 -4.49 -4.89
C ALA A 117 14.52 -5.14 -3.91
N VAL A 118 15.06 -4.35 -2.98
CA VAL A 118 16.02 -4.84 -1.96
C VAL A 118 15.32 -5.80 -1.00
N ALA A 119 14.10 -5.47 -0.55
CA ALA A 119 13.31 -6.35 0.30
C ALA A 119 13.01 -7.69 -0.40
N GLY A 120 12.63 -7.66 -1.69
CA GLY A 120 12.38 -8.86 -2.48
C GLY A 120 13.60 -9.76 -2.63
N ILE A 121 14.76 -9.19 -2.95
CA ILE A 121 16.01 -9.96 -3.06
C ILE A 121 16.43 -10.50 -1.68
N ALA A 122 16.35 -9.71 -0.62
CA ALA A 122 16.70 -10.14 0.73
C ALA A 122 15.83 -11.31 1.22
N LEU A 123 14.52 -11.25 1.03
CA LEU A 123 13.63 -12.36 1.38
C LEU A 123 13.93 -13.59 0.52
N THR A 124 14.13 -13.42 -0.78
CA THR A 124 14.44 -14.53 -1.68
C THR A 124 15.76 -15.20 -1.31
N THR A 125 16.82 -14.45 -0.99
CA THR A 125 18.11 -15.00 -0.59
C THR A 125 18.05 -15.68 0.78
N LEU A 126 17.25 -15.15 1.71
CA LEU A 126 17.06 -15.72 3.03
C LEU A 126 16.34 -17.08 2.99
N TYR A 127 15.31 -17.18 2.14
CA TYR A 127 14.46 -18.36 1.98
C TYR A 127 14.86 -19.28 0.82
N ALA A 128 15.90 -18.93 0.06
CA ALA A 128 16.48 -19.80 -0.96
C ALA A 128 16.94 -21.13 -0.35
N PRO A 129 17.00 -22.23 -1.12
CA PRO A 129 17.51 -23.51 -0.64
C PRO A 129 18.88 -23.38 0.07
N ASN A 130 19.78 -22.57 -0.47
CA ASN A 130 21.10 -22.31 0.11
C ASN A 130 21.14 -21.13 1.11
N GLY A 131 20.00 -20.49 1.33
CA GLY A 131 19.80 -19.35 2.22
C GLY A 131 19.84 -19.73 3.69
N TRP A 132 20.00 -18.74 4.56
CA TRP A 132 20.15 -19.00 5.99
C TRP A 132 18.93 -19.71 6.57
N ILE A 133 17.70 -19.27 6.23
CA ILE A 133 16.45 -19.91 6.69
C ILE A 133 16.08 -21.12 5.81
N GLY A 134 16.22 -21.00 4.49
CA GLY A 134 15.85 -22.10 3.58
C GLY A 134 16.65 -23.38 3.81
N LYS A 135 17.91 -23.28 4.27
CA LYS A 135 18.72 -24.45 4.69
C LYS A 135 18.11 -25.23 5.85
N LEU A 136 17.45 -24.56 6.80
CA LEU A 136 16.76 -25.25 7.92
C LEU A 136 15.45 -25.90 7.47
N LEU A 137 14.80 -25.34 6.45
CA LEU A 137 13.51 -25.82 5.96
C LEU A 137 13.63 -26.93 4.90
N MET A 138 14.77 -27.02 4.20
CA MET A 138 15.03 -28.06 3.21
C MET A 138 14.93 -29.50 3.74
N PRO A 139 15.52 -29.85 4.90
CA PRO A 139 15.38 -31.19 5.48
C PRO A 139 13.93 -31.59 5.75
N LEU A 140 13.05 -30.60 5.95
CA LEU A 140 11.61 -30.78 6.15
C LEU A 140 10.82 -30.85 4.83
N GLY A 141 11.50 -30.73 3.67
CA GLY A 141 10.89 -30.71 2.35
C GLY A 141 10.13 -29.42 2.00
N ILE A 142 10.22 -28.38 2.84
CA ILE A 142 9.45 -27.14 2.67
C ILE A 142 10.25 -26.15 1.79
N LYS A 143 9.74 -25.92 0.58
CA LYS A 143 10.29 -24.91 -0.35
C LYS A 143 9.53 -23.59 -0.21
N VAL A 144 10.25 -22.55 0.21
CA VAL A 144 9.66 -21.22 0.45
C VAL A 144 9.93 -20.26 -0.71
N ALA A 145 11.16 -20.18 -1.21
CA ALA A 145 11.48 -19.34 -2.34
C ALA A 145 10.73 -19.80 -3.61
N TYR A 146 10.17 -18.84 -4.36
CA TYR A 146 9.43 -19.06 -5.61
C TYR A 146 8.18 -19.94 -5.48
N THR A 147 7.57 -20.02 -4.28
CA THR A 147 6.30 -20.71 -4.04
C THR A 147 5.24 -19.75 -3.49
N PRO A 148 3.94 -20.11 -3.51
CA PRO A 148 2.89 -19.30 -2.89
C PRO A 148 3.15 -18.98 -1.41
N LEU A 149 3.84 -19.87 -0.70
CA LEU A 149 4.23 -19.66 0.69
C LEU A 149 5.24 -18.50 0.83
N GLY A 150 6.20 -18.38 -0.09
CA GLY A 150 7.10 -17.23 -0.17
C GLY A 150 6.37 -15.92 -0.44
N ILE A 151 5.32 -15.94 -1.28
CA ILE A 151 4.46 -14.78 -1.54
C ILE A 151 3.76 -14.34 -0.24
N VAL A 152 3.17 -15.29 0.51
CA VAL A 152 2.54 -15.01 1.80
C VAL A 152 3.53 -14.35 2.76
N ILE A 153 4.75 -14.88 2.89
CA ILE A 153 5.77 -14.31 3.77
C ILE A 153 6.14 -12.89 3.33
N ALA A 154 6.29 -12.64 2.03
CA ALA A 154 6.59 -11.30 1.52
C ALA A 154 5.44 -10.32 1.81
N LEU A 155 4.19 -10.75 1.64
CA LEU A 155 3.01 -9.93 1.95
C LEU A 155 2.86 -9.69 3.46
N VAL A 156 3.24 -10.65 4.30
CA VAL A 156 3.30 -10.46 5.76
C VAL A 156 4.35 -9.42 6.11
N PHE A 157 5.57 -9.56 5.57
CA PHE A 157 6.66 -8.61 5.81
C PHE A 157 6.30 -7.16 5.43
N ILE A 158 5.67 -6.97 4.27
CA ILE A 158 5.27 -5.64 3.79
C ILE A 158 3.99 -5.13 4.49
N GLY A 159 3.08 -6.02 4.85
CA GLY A 159 1.75 -5.67 5.37
C GLY A 159 1.69 -5.45 6.89
N LEU A 160 2.55 -6.12 7.66
CA LEU A 160 2.60 -6.00 9.12
C LEU A 160 2.72 -4.54 9.62
N PRO A 161 3.59 -3.68 9.06
CA PRO A 161 3.76 -2.31 9.55
C PRO A 161 2.49 -1.48 9.38
N PHE A 162 1.73 -1.69 8.30
CA PHE A 162 0.46 -1.01 8.08
C PHE A 162 -0.56 -1.36 9.18
N VAL A 163 -0.68 -2.65 9.54
CA VAL A 163 -1.59 -3.05 10.61
C VAL A 163 -1.17 -2.45 11.94
N VAL A 164 0.13 -2.54 12.27
CA VAL A 164 0.64 -2.00 13.53
C VAL A 164 0.37 -0.50 13.63
N ARG A 165 0.72 0.28 12.61
CA ARG A 165 0.57 1.74 12.62
C ARG A 165 -0.88 2.20 12.51
N THR A 166 -1.79 1.38 11.98
CA THR A 166 -3.23 1.68 11.97
C THR A 166 -3.89 1.48 13.33
N VAL A 167 -3.42 0.49 14.10
CA VAL A 167 -4.01 0.12 15.41
C VAL A 167 -3.32 0.84 16.57
N GLN A 168 -2.09 1.33 16.38
CA GLN A 168 -1.41 2.15 17.36
C GLN A 168 -2.09 3.54 17.48
N PRO A 169 -2.51 3.95 18.69
CA PRO A 169 -3.11 5.26 18.95
C PRO A 169 -2.09 6.39 19.00
#